data_AF-A0A6J6HNB4-F1
#
_entry.id   AF-A0A6J6HNB4-F1
#
_cell.length_a   1.000
_cell.length_b   1.000
_cell.length_c   1.000
_cell.angle_alpha   90.00
_cell.angle_beta   90.00
_cell.angle_gamma   90.00
#
_symmetry.space_group_name_H-M   'P 1'
#
loop_
_entity.id
_entity.type
_entity.pdbx_description
1 polymer ?
#
loop_
_entity_poly.entity_id
_entity_poly.type
_entity_poly.pdbx_seq_one_letter_code
_entity_poly.pdbx_strand_id
1 'polypeptide(L)'
;MIKYLGSKRALMPVLETLFAASQARTTLDLFTGTTRVAAAMKQLGMQVTAVDTASYSEVFSKTFIELDATRADLRELADAVASLNQLPGTSGYFTEVFCQKARFFQVKNGQRIDAVRSVIESDYKNSWMYFPLLASLLIAADKVDSTTGVQMAYLKTWSRRSSLELELQVPELLAGGGRSIRGDAIEQTPNLGSFDLAYLDPPYNQHRYFGNYHIWETLVRWDQPEYYGIANKRIDTRSNENKSAFNSKLTLPNALATVIAGLDVKTLLLSYNNESWLSRRELTDMCSRFETVEILDFDSKRYVGSQIGGYNKSGRLVGKPGAHRNLEHIVIAGQQQKVSAMVKALTQ
;
A
#
# COMPACT_ATOMS: atom_id res chain seq x y z
N MET A 1 9.81 1.32 2.41
CA MET A 1 8.51 1.40 1.71
C MET A 1 8.74 1.35 0.20
N ILE A 2 7.98 0.53 -0.51
CA ILE A 2 8.03 0.43 -1.98
C ILE A 2 7.35 1.63 -2.66
N LYS A 3 7.58 1.84 -3.95
CA LYS A 3 6.77 2.75 -4.76
C LYS A 3 5.31 2.29 -4.77
N TYR A 4 4.40 3.20 -4.48
CA TYR A 4 2.97 2.90 -4.37
C TYR A 4 2.11 4.09 -4.82
N LEU A 5 1.22 3.81 -5.75
CA LEU A 5 0.13 4.69 -6.16
C LEU A 5 -0.71 5.05 -4.95
N GLY A 6 -1.00 6.34 -4.78
CA GLY A 6 -1.80 6.80 -3.64
C GLY A 6 -1.08 6.77 -2.29
N SER A 7 0.25 6.64 -2.22
CA SER A 7 1.01 6.46 -0.95
C SER A 7 0.89 7.55 0.14
N LYS A 8 0.05 8.57 -0.05
CA LYS A 8 -0.21 9.68 0.88
C LYS A 8 1.01 10.44 1.43
N ARG A 9 2.19 10.27 0.81
CA ARG A 9 3.45 10.89 1.27
C ARG A 9 3.31 12.40 1.50
N ALA A 10 2.65 13.09 0.58
CA ALA A 10 2.50 14.54 0.62
C ALA A 10 1.50 15.01 1.69
N LEU A 11 0.56 14.15 2.10
CA LEU A 11 -0.46 14.45 3.10
C LEU A 11 -0.05 14.03 4.51
N MET A 12 1.07 13.32 4.69
CA MET A 12 1.47 12.81 5.99
C MET A 12 1.58 13.88 7.08
N PRO A 13 2.16 15.07 6.85
CA PRO A 13 2.23 16.09 7.91
C PRO A 13 0.84 16.50 8.41
N VAL A 14 -0.14 16.62 7.50
CA VAL A 14 -1.53 16.94 7.84
C VAL A 14 -2.18 15.78 8.61
N LEU A 15 -2.02 14.56 8.10
CA LEU A 15 -2.61 13.38 8.73
C LEU A 15 -2.04 13.13 10.12
N GLU A 16 -0.74 13.29 10.32
CA GLU A 16 -0.07 13.17 11.63
C GLU A 16 -0.62 14.18 12.65
N THR A 17 -0.81 15.44 12.25
CA THR A 17 -1.45 16.44 13.09
C THR A 17 -2.89 16.05 13.46
N LEU A 18 -3.67 15.57 12.50
CA LEU A 18 -5.04 15.11 12.74
C LEU A 18 -5.06 13.89 13.68
N PHE A 19 -4.19 12.92 13.48
CA PHE A 19 -4.09 11.74 14.34
C PHE A 19 -3.71 12.14 15.77
N ALA A 20 -2.71 12.99 15.96
CA ALA A 20 -2.33 13.49 17.29
C ALA A 20 -3.48 14.25 17.96
N ALA A 21 -4.16 15.14 17.22
CA ALA A 21 -5.29 15.91 17.74
C ALA A 21 -6.54 15.05 18.04
N SER A 22 -6.68 13.90 17.38
CA SER A 22 -7.77 12.95 17.66
C SER A 22 -7.71 12.39 19.09
N GLN A 23 -6.50 12.29 19.67
CA GLN A 23 -6.26 11.63 20.97
C GLN A 23 -6.80 10.18 20.98
N ALA A 24 -6.86 9.53 19.83
CA ALA A 24 -7.29 8.15 19.69
C ALA A 24 -6.29 7.20 20.34
N ARG A 25 -6.79 6.13 20.98
CA ARG A 25 -5.95 5.04 21.50
C ARG A 25 -6.01 3.83 20.59
N THR A 26 -7.18 3.53 20.06
CA THR A 26 -7.41 2.44 19.11
C THR A 26 -7.71 2.99 17.73
N THR A 27 -6.98 2.53 16.72
CA THR A 27 -7.15 3.01 15.35
C THR A 27 -7.25 1.90 14.32
N LEU A 28 -7.95 2.19 13.24
CA LEU A 28 -8.13 1.30 12.09
C LEU A 28 -7.61 1.99 10.82
N ASP A 29 -6.71 1.32 10.10
CA ASP A 29 -6.35 1.66 8.71
C ASP A 29 -6.96 0.58 7.80
N LEU A 30 -8.12 0.87 7.22
CA LEU A 30 -8.94 -0.14 6.53
C LEU A 30 -8.47 -0.47 5.10
N PHE A 31 -7.56 0.36 4.56
CA PHE A 31 -7.00 0.22 3.20
C PHE A 31 -5.49 0.49 3.25
N THR A 32 -4.77 -0.30 4.04
CA THR A 32 -3.44 0.10 4.52
C THR A 32 -2.37 0.12 3.43
N GLY A 33 -2.50 -0.70 2.38
CA GLY A 33 -1.56 -0.77 1.27
C GLY A 33 -0.11 -1.02 1.74
N THR A 34 0.72 0.01 1.71
CA THR A 34 2.12 -0.08 2.19
C THR A 34 2.29 0.23 3.67
N THR A 35 1.20 0.42 4.42
CA THR A 35 1.17 0.72 5.86
C THR A 35 1.76 2.07 6.25
N ARG A 36 1.83 3.06 5.34
CA ARG A 36 2.36 4.38 5.71
C ARG A 36 1.54 5.04 6.81
N VAL A 37 0.22 5.04 6.62
CA VAL A 37 -0.71 5.73 7.51
C VAL A 37 -0.83 4.98 8.83
N ALA A 38 -1.00 3.65 8.77
CA ALA A 38 -0.90 2.79 9.94
C ALA A 38 0.40 2.98 10.74
N ALA A 39 1.56 3.06 10.07
CA ALA A 39 2.85 3.27 10.73
C ALA A 39 2.92 4.62 11.46
N ALA A 40 2.41 5.69 10.85
CA ALA A 40 2.36 7.00 11.49
C ALA A 40 1.46 7.00 12.73
N MET A 41 0.28 6.37 12.67
CA MET A 41 -0.57 6.19 13.86
C MET A 41 0.12 5.39 14.96
N LYS A 42 0.82 4.31 14.60
CA LYS A 42 1.57 3.50 15.57
C LYS A 42 2.73 4.27 16.21
N GLN A 43 3.44 5.10 15.45
CA GLN A 43 4.50 5.98 15.96
C GLN A 43 3.98 7.00 16.98
N LEU A 44 2.71 7.39 16.89
CA LEU A 44 2.02 8.21 17.90
C LEU A 44 1.57 7.41 19.14
N GLY A 45 1.93 6.13 19.25
CA GLY A 45 1.60 5.26 20.38
C GLY A 45 0.20 4.64 20.31
N MET A 46 -0.46 4.70 19.16
CA MET A 46 -1.81 4.13 18.98
C MET A 46 -1.75 2.62 18.74
N GLN A 47 -2.76 1.89 19.21
CA GLN A 47 -2.98 0.49 18.88
C GLN A 47 -3.69 0.39 17.53
N VAL A 48 -2.94 0.02 16.49
CA VAL A 48 -3.41 0.06 15.10
C VAL A 48 -3.85 -1.32 14.62
N THR A 49 -5.04 -1.40 14.02
CA THR A 49 -5.46 -2.51 13.16
C THR A 49 -5.31 -2.10 11.70
N ALA A 50 -4.54 -2.85 10.92
CA ALA A 50 -4.29 -2.59 9.50
C ALA A 50 -4.91 -3.70 8.65
N VAL A 51 -5.70 -3.30 7.65
CA VAL A 51 -6.46 -4.21 6.78
C VAL A 51 -6.11 -3.96 5.32
N ASP A 52 -5.92 -5.04 4.55
CA ASP A 52 -5.83 -4.99 3.09
C ASP A 52 -6.12 -6.37 2.49
N THR A 53 -6.42 -6.42 1.20
CA THR A 53 -6.58 -7.68 0.46
C THR A 53 -5.25 -8.23 -0.07
N ALA A 54 -4.27 -7.35 -0.32
CA ALA A 54 -3.04 -7.68 -1.01
C ALA A 54 -2.06 -8.49 -0.12
N SER A 55 -1.45 -9.53 -0.70
CA SER A 55 -0.49 -10.35 0.04
C SER A 55 0.80 -9.59 0.37
N TYR A 56 1.23 -8.64 -0.46
CA TYR A 56 2.38 -7.80 -0.13
C TYR A 56 2.06 -6.78 0.97
N SER A 57 0.80 -6.39 1.11
CA SER A 57 0.34 -5.52 2.21
C SER A 57 0.32 -6.27 3.53
N GLU A 58 -0.06 -7.55 3.52
CA GLU A 58 0.08 -8.46 4.66
C GLU A 58 1.54 -8.53 5.15
N VAL A 59 2.50 -8.67 4.24
CA VAL A 59 3.94 -8.66 4.61
C VAL A 59 4.33 -7.36 5.32
N PHE A 60 3.91 -6.20 4.81
CA PHE A 60 4.22 -4.91 5.45
C PHE A 60 3.48 -4.72 6.78
N SER A 61 2.21 -5.11 6.88
CA SER A 61 1.42 -4.94 8.10
C SER A 61 1.87 -5.90 9.20
N LYS A 62 2.21 -7.15 8.87
CA LYS A 62 2.87 -8.06 9.81
C LYS A 62 4.19 -7.50 10.30
N THR A 63 4.99 -6.91 9.42
CA THR A 63 6.31 -6.36 9.76
C THR A 63 6.25 -5.07 10.58
N PHE A 64 5.55 -4.04 10.08
CA PHE A 64 5.62 -2.69 10.64
C PHE A 64 4.53 -2.43 11.69
N ILE A 65 3.40 -3.13 11.60
CA ILE A 65 2.24 -2.89 12.48
C ILE A 65 2.12 -3.96 13.56
N GLU A 66 2.19 -5.24 13.23
CA GLU A 66 2.00 -6.32 14.21
C GLU A 66 3.23 -6.57 15.09
N LEU A 67 4.44 -6.60 14.52
CA LEU A 67 5.66 -6.77 15.32
C LEU A 67 5.93 -5.56 16.22
N ASP A 68 6.40 -5.83 17.44
CA ASP A 68 6.80 -4.83 18.41
C ASP A 68 8.33 -4.80 18.53
N ALA A 69 8.93 -3.67 18.14
CA ALA A 69 10.38 -3.47 18.20
C ALA A 69 10.98 -3.67 19.59
N THR A 70 10.20 -3.50 20.67
CA THR A 70 10.66 -3.69 22.05
C THR A 70 10.77 -5.16 22.45
N ARG A 71 10.19 -6.06 21.65
CA ARG A 71 10.12 -7.51 21.92
C ARG A 71 10.88 -8.35 20.89
N ALA A 72 11.20 -7.77 19.73
CA ALA A 72 11.90 -8.45 18.65
C ALA A 72 13.42 -8.52 18.91
N ASP A 73 14.04 -9.66 18.60
CA ASP A 73 15.51 -9.76 18.60
C ASP A 73 16.08 -9.14 17.31
N LEU A 74 16.40 -7.85 17.38
CA LEU A 74 16.93 -7.10 16.25
C LEU A 74 18.33 -7.56 15.83
N ARG A 75 19.09 -8.20 16.72
CA ARG A 75 20.41 -8.73 16.39
C ARG A 75 20.28 -10.00 15.57
N GLU A 76 19.40 -10.91 15.98
CA GLU A 76 19.07 -12.11 15.21
C GLU A 76 18.61 -11.74 13.79
N LEU A 77 17.71 -10.76 13.68
CA LEU A 77 17.23 -10.28 12.37
C LEU A 77 18.36 -9.65 11.53
N ALA A 78 19.27 -8.90 12.16
CA ALA A 78 20.42 -8.31 11.47
C ALA A 78 21.39 -9.38 10.95
N ASP A 79 21.68 -10.41 11.74
CA ASP A 79 22.54 -11.53 11.35
C ASP A 79 21.92 -12.33 10.18
N ALA A 80 20.60 -12.54 10.20
CA ALA A 80 19.86 -13.17 9.09
C ALA A 80 19.94 -12.32 7.81
N VAL A 81 19.70 -11.01 7.89
CA VAL A 81 19.82 -10.09 6.74
C VAL A 81 21.24 -10.08 6.18
N ALA A 82 22.26 -10.03 7.04
CA ALA A 82 23.65 -10.08 6.63
C ALA A 82 23.98 -11.39 5.89
N SER A 83 23.50 -12.52 6.41
CA SER A 83 23.69 -13.84 5.80
C SER A 83 23.03 -13.93 4.42
N LEU A 84 21.78 -13.48 4.28
CA LEU A 84 21.09 -13.42 2.98
C LEU A 84 21.81 -12.51 1.97
N ASN A 85 22.42 -11.43 2.44
CA ASN A 85 23.20 -10.53 1.60
C ASN A 85 24.46 -11.20 0.99
N GLN A 86 24.99 -12.27 1.61
CA GLN A 86 26.15 -13.00 1.10
C GLN A 86 25.82 -14.12 0.10
N LEU A 87 24.55 -14.47 -0.09
CA LEU A 87 24.18 -15.60 -0.95
C LEU A 87 24.60 -15.38 -2.42
N PRO A 88 25.16 -16.38 -3.11
CA PRO A 88 25.31 -16.30 -4.56
C PRO A 88 23.92 -16.26 -5.22
N GLY A 89 23.79 -15.48 -6.31
CA GLY A 89 22.57 -15.46 -7.10
C GLY A 89 22.32 -16.80 -7.79
N THR A 90 21.06 -17.23 -7.87
CA THR A 90 20.63 -18.44 -8.58
C THR A 90 19.42 -18.12 -9.43
N SER A 91 19.36 -18.61 -10.67
CA SER A 91 18.20 -18.36 -11.54
C SER A 91 17.02 -19.27 -11.16
N GLY A 92 15.84 -18.68 -10.99
CA GLY A 92 14.57 -19.37 -10.85
C GLY A 92 13.47 -18.67 -11.66
N TYR A 93 12.21 -18.93 -11.28
CA TYR A 93 11.03 -18.39 -11.96
C TYR A 93 11.08 -16.85 -12.03
N PHE A 94 11.50 -16.16 -10.98
CA PHE A 94 11.54 -14.70 -10.96
C PHE A 94 12.52 -14.15 -12.00
N THR A 95 13.72 -14.74 -12.08
CA THR A 95 14.75 -14.38 -13.07
C THR A 95 14.23 -14.61 -14.49
N GLU A 96 13.66 -15.77 -14.76
CA GLU A 96 13.15 -16.11 -16.08
C GLU A 96 12.03 -15.14 -16.50
N VAL A 97 11.02 -14.98 -15.66
CA VAL A 97 9.78 -14.30 -16.05
C VAL A 97 9.90 -12.78 -15.97
N PHE A 98 10.54 -12.23 -14.94
CA PHE A 98 10.59 -10.77 -14.71
C PHE A 98 11.93 -10.11 -15.02
N CYS A 99 12.92 -10.88 -15.50
CA CYS A 99 14.21 -10.31 -15.95
C CYS A 99 14.53 -10.65 -17.42
N GLN A 100 14.42 -11.92 -17.80
CA GLN A 100 14.77 -12.37 -19.16
C GLN A 100 13.62 -12.14 -20.14
N LYS A 101 12.40 -12.62 -19.78
CA LYS A 101 11.21 -12.52 -20.63
C LYS A 101 10.55 -11.14 -20.55
N ALA A 102 10.50 -10.55 -19.36
CA ALA A 102 10.07 -9.18 -19.14
C ALA A 102 11.21 -8.39 -18.48
N ARG A 103 11.39 -7.14 -18.88
CA ARG A 103 12.58 -6.35 -18.51
C ARG A 103 12.35 -5.49 -17.27
N PHE A 104 11.81 -6.09 -16.20
CA PHE A 104 11.55 -5.36 -14.95
C PHE A 104 12.79 -5.23 -14.09
N PHE A 105 13.63 -6.27 -14.05
CA PHE A 105 14.87 -6.29 -13.28
C PHE A 105 16.02 -6.78 -14.15
N GLN A 106 17.24 -6.34 -13.85
CA GLN A 106 18.42 -6.95 -14.46
C GLN A 106 18.59 -8.38 -13.94
N VAL A 107 19.10 -9.28 -14.79
CA VAL A 107 19.26 -10.71 -14.47
C VAL A 107 20.03 -10.92 -13.15
N LYS A 108 21.09 -10.15 -12.91
CA LYS A 108 21.86 -10.21 -11.64
C LYS A 108 20.98 -10.00 -10.39
N ASN A 109 20.03 -9.07 -10.46
CA ASN A 109 19.12 -8.77 -9.35
C ASN A 109 18.00 -9.82 -9.26
N GLY A 110 17.52 -10.34 -10.39
CA GLY A 110 16.60 -11.48 -10.41
C GLY A 110 17.18 -12.71 -9.72
N GLN A 111 18.43 -13.05 -10.03
CA GLN A 111 19.12 -14.21 -9.45
C GLN A 111 19.31 -14.08 -7.94
N ARG A 112 19.57 -12.86 -7.47
CA ARG A 112 19.64 -12.56 -6.03
C ARG A 112 18.27 -12.68 -5.37
N ILE A 113 17.20 -12.20 -6.00
CA ILE A 113 15.82 -12.36 -5.50
C ILE A 113 15.46 -13.83 -5.37
N ASP A 114 15.70 -14.63 -6.41
CA ASP A 114 15.43 -16.07 -6.41
C ASP A 114 16.20 -16.81 -5.30
N ALA A 115 17.50 -16.56 -5.17
CA ALA A 115 18.32 -17.16 -4.13
C ALA A 115 17.84 -16.77 -2.70
N VAL A 116 17.71 -15.47 -2.43
CA VAL A 116 17.31 -14.97 -1.10
C VAL A 116 15.92 -15.45 -0.72
N ARG A 117 14.96 -15.38 -1.65
CA ARG A 117 13.58 -15.74 -1.36
C ARG A 117 13.40 -17.24 -1.16
N SER A 118 14.20 -18.07 -1.85
CA SER A 118 14.22 -19.52 -1.63
C SER A 118 14.68 -19.86 -0.21
N VAL A 119 15.73 -19.19 0.28
CA VAL A 119 16.20 -19.37 1.67
C VAL A 119 15.18 -18.85 2.69
N ILE A 120 14.52 -17.71 2.42
CA ILE A 120 13.41 -17.24 3.28
C ILE A 120 12.28 -18.28 3.35
N GLU A 121 11.97 -18.96 2.24
CA GLU A 121 10.93 -20.00 2.20
C GLU A 121 11.32 -21.27 2.96
N SER A 122 12.56 -21.74 2.80
CA SER A 122 12.99 -23.00 3.41
C SER A 122 13.27 -22.86 4.89
N ASP A 123 13.95 -21.78 5.29
CA ASP A 123 14.60 -21.71 6.61
C ASP A 123 13.78 -20.85 7.58
N TYR A 124 13.00 -19.89 7.08
CA TYR A 124 12.34 -18.87 7.90
C TYR A 124 10.81 -18.94 7.87
N LYS A 125 10.18 -19.79 7.06
CA LYS A 125 8.71 -19.82 6.89
C LYS A 125 7.89 -19.91 8.18
N ASN A 126 8.40 -20.63 9.17
CA ASN A 126 7.74 -20.80 10.47
C ASN A 126 8.39 -19.95 11.58
N SER A 127 9.32 -19.05 11.22
CA SER A 127 9.99 -18.13 12.13
C SER A 127 9.28 -16.79 12.18
N TRP A 128 9.42 -16.08 13.32
CA TRP A 128 8.98 -14.70 13.47
C TRP A 128 9.65 -13.76 12.45
N MET A 129 10.84 -14.14 11.94
CA MET A 129 11.58 -13.39 10.94
C MET A 129 11.01 -13.48 9.51
N TYR A 130 10.05 -14.37 9.24
CA TYR A 130 9.53 -14.58 7.87
C TYR A 130 9.07 -13.27 7.21
N PHE A 131 8.14 -12.57 7.83
CA PHE A 131 7.59 -11.32 7.31
C PHE A 131 8.61 -10.17 7.24
N PRO A 132 9.42 -9.87 8.28
CA PRO A 132 10.41 -8.79 8.19
C PRO A 132 11.49 -9.06 7.12
N LEU A 133 11.90 -10.32 6.91
CA LEU A 133 12.83 -10.67 5.82
C LEU A 133 12.19 -10.50 4.45
N LEU A 134 10.92 -10.88 4.27
CA LEU A 134 10.17 -10.61 3.03
C LEU A 134 10.00 -9.11 2.77
N ALA A 135 9.69 -8.32 3.80
CA ALA A 135 9.58 -6.87 3.69
C ALA A 135 10.93 -6.24 3.28
N SER A 136 12.04 -6.73 3.86
CA SER A 136 13.38 -6.32 3.47
C SER A 136 13.66 -6.60 2.00
N LEU A 137 13.38 -7.82 1.53
CA LEU A 137 13.56 -8.22 0.15
C LEU A 137 12.69 -7.40 -0.82
N LEU A 138 11.41 -7.17 -0.50
CA LEU A 138 10.52 -6.34 -1.31
C LEU A 138 11.05 -4.91 -1.48
N ILE A 139 11.52 -4.30 -0.38
CA ILE A 139 12.06 -2.95 -0.39
C ILE A 139 13.37 -2.90 -1.18
N ALA A 140 14.23 -3.92 -1.04
CA ALA A 140 15.46 -4.04 -1.82
C ALA A 140 15.18 -4.19 -3.32
N ALA A 141 14.22 -5.05 -3.69
CA ALA A 141 13.80 -5.26 -5.06
C ALA A 141 13.24 -3.96 -5.68
N ASP A 142 12.35 -3.25 -4.98
CA ASP A 142 11.79 -1.98 -5.47
C ASP A 142 12.87 -0.92 -5.75
N LYS A 143 13.98 -0.91 -4.99
CA LYS A 143 15.11 0.01 -5.23
C LYS A 143 15.87 -0.27 -6.52
N VAL A 144 15.79 -1.48 -7.07
CA VAL A 144 16.55 -1.92 -8.26
C VAL A 144 15.66 -2.30 -9.45
N ASP A 145 14.39 -1.92 -9.42
CA ASP A 145 13.44 -2.16 -10.52
C ASP A 145 13.56 -1.13 -11.66
N SER A 146 13.01 -1.49 -12.82
CA SER A 146 12.97 -0.67 -14.03
C SER A 146 11.54 -0.25 -14.40
N THR A 147 10.76 0.18 -13.41
CA THR A 147 9.40 0.72 -13.59
C THR A 147 9.29 2.21 -13.24
N THR A 148 8.12 2.81 -13.45
CA THR A 148 7.78 4.15 -12.95
C THR A 148 6.98 4.13 -11.65
N GLY A 149 6.85 2.97 -10.98
CA GLY A 149 6.11 2.80 -9.72
C GLY A 149 4.85 1.93 -9.82
N VAL A 150 4.54 1.40 -11.01
CA VAL A 150 3.57 0.31 -11.21
C VAL A 150 4.14 -0.70 -12.19
N GLN A 151 3.72 -1.96 -12.09
CA GLN A 151 4.25 -3.09 -12.85
C GLN A 151 3.39 -3.43 -14.08
N MET A 152 2.58 -2.48 -14.54
CA MET A 152 1.75 -2.66 -15.73
C MET A 152 2.56 -2.73 -17.02
N ALA A 153 3.76 -2.15 -17.02
CA ALA A 153 4.75 -2.15 -18.07
C ALA A 153 6.15 -1.83 -17.49
N TYR A 154 7.21 -2.12 -18.24
CA TYR A 154 8.58 -1.74 -17.93
C TYR A 154 9.11 -0.71 -18.93
N LEU A 155 10.17 0.02 -18.54
CA LEU A 155 10.77 1.07 -19.37
C LEU A 155 11.45 0.50 -20.63
N LYS A 156 11.43 1.28 -21.73
CA LYS A 156 12.11 0.94 -23.00
C LYS A 156 13.63 0.88 -22.85
N THR A 157 14.18 1.72 -21.99
CA THR A 157 15.57 1.73 -21.58
C THR A 157 15.64 1.42 -20.09
N TRP A 158 16.74 0.81 -19.64
CA TRP A 158 16.92 0.52 -18.23
C TRP A 158 16.91 1.80 -17.39
N SER A 159 16.24 1.75 -16.24
CA SER A 159 16.37 2.81 -15.23
C SER A 159 17.80 2.83 -14.69
N ARG A 160 18.31 4.02 -14.32
CA ARG A 160 19.66 4.12 -13.70
C ARG A 160 19.78 3.24 -12.45
N ARG A 161 18.70 3.13 -11.67
CA ARG A 161 18.68 2.36 -10.42
C ARG A 161 18.68 0.85 -10.64
N SER A 162 18.24 0.35 -11.79
CA SER A 162 18.25 -1.10 -12.03
C SER A 162 19.65 -1.68 -12.17
N SER A 163 20.65 -0.82 -12.38
CA SER A 163 22.07 -1.18 -12.40
C SER A 163 22.70 -1.29 -11.02
N LEU A 164 22.02 -0.85 -9.96
CA LEU A 164 22.47 -1.07 -8.58
C LEU A 164 22.37 -2.56 -8.22
N GLU A 165 23.11 -2.96 -7.20
CA GLU A 165 23.01 -4.31 -6.62
C GLU A 165 21.82 -4.39 -5.66
N LEU A 166 21.15 -5.54 -5.64
CA LEU A 166 20.13 -5.85 -4.66
C LEU A 166 20.77 -6.02 -3.27
N GLU A 167 20.40 -5.14 -2.35
CA GLU A 167 20.90 -5.13 -0.98
C GLU A 167 19.73 -5.08 0.01
N LEU A 168 19.61 -6.12 0.83
CA LEU A 168 18.64 -6.19 1.91
C LEU A 168 19.10 -5.30 3.07
N GLN A 169 18.13 -4.69 3.75
CA GLN A 169 18.34 -3.83 4.91
C GLN A 169 17.44 -4.30 6.06
N VAL A 170 17.91 -4.18 7.29
CA VAL A 170 17.07 -4.50 8.46
C VAL A 170 15.88 -3.53 8.46
N PRO A 171 14.63 -4.02 8.43
CA PRO A 171 13.48 -3.14 8.47
C PRO A 171 13.42 -2.42 9.83
N GLU A 172 13.15 -1.11 9.79
CA GLU A 172 12.94 -0.30 11.00
C GLU A 172 11.59 -0.70 11.62
N LEU A 173 11.63 -1.57 12.64
CA LEU A 173 10.44 -1.98 13.38
C LEU A 173 9.96 -0.83 14.29
N LEU A 174 8.66 -0.75 14.50
CA LEU A 174 8.03 0.24 15.36
C LEU A 174 7.71 -0.36 16.74
N ALA A 175 7.89 0.43 17.79
CA ALA A 175 7.49 0.04 19.14
C ALA A 175 5.96 -0.06 19.25
N GLY A 176 5.50 -0.93 20.15
CA GLY A 176 4.09 -1.17 20.40
C GLY A 176 3.50 -2.28 19.52
N GLY A 177 2.34 -2.78 19.95
CA GLY A 177 1.61 -3.82 19.22
C GLY A 177 0.60 -3.25 18.23
N GLY A 178 0.26 -4.07 17.24
CA GLY A 178 -0.83 -3.81 16.31
C GLY A 178 -1.39 -5.13 15.79
N ARG A 179 -2.39 -5.05 14.92
CA ARG A 179 -3.03 -6.22 14.32
C ARG A 179 -2.99 -6.09 12.80
N SER A 180 -2.54 -7.13 12.11
CA SER A 180 -2.66 -7.24 10.65
C SER A 180 -3.79 -8.19 10.28
N ILE A 181 -4.62 -7.79 9.31
CA ILE A 181 -5.69 -8.61 8.75
C ILE A 181 -5.60 -8.56 7.23
N ARG A 182 -5.44 -9.73 6.60
CA ARG A 182 -5.61 -9.85 5.15
C ARG A 182 -7.06 -10.19 4.82
N GLY A 183 -7.81 -9.27 4.25
CA GLY A 183 -9.21 -9.46 3.88
C GLY A 183 -9.82 -8.26 3.17
N ASP A 184 -11.00 -8.48 2.55
CA ASP A 184 -11.75 -7.40 1.91
C ASP A 184 -12.41 -6.50 2.94
N ALA A 185 -12.31 -5.19 2.75
CA ALA A 185 -12.83 -4.20 3.69
C ALA A 185 -14.33 -4.38 3.97
N ILE A 186 -15.13 -4.73 2.97
CA ILE A 186 -16.59 -4.93 3.12
C ILE A 186 -16.86 -6.16 3.99
N GLU A 187 -16.14 -7.27 3.74
CA GLU A 187 -16.29 -8.51 4.48
C GLU A 187 -15.76 -8.42 5.92
N GLN A 188 -14.67 -7.67 6.13
CA GLN A 188 -14.03 -7.54 7.43
C GLN A 188 -14.80 -6.59 8.35
N THR A 189 -15.36 -5.49 7.81
CA THR A 189 -15.98 -4.40 8.60
C THR A 189 -16.89 -4.89 9.76
N PRO A 190 -17.80 -5.85 9.57
CA PRO A 190 -18.68 -6.32 10.65
C PRO A 190 -17.98 -7.00 11.84
N ASN A 191 -16.72 -7.43 11.66
CA ASN A 191 -15.98 -8.28 12.61
C ASN A 191 -14.75 -7.59 13.23
N LEU A 192 -14.51 -6.31 12.92
CA LEU A 192 -13.30 -5.60 13.35
C LEU A 192 -13.34 -5.13 14.82
N GLY A 193 -14.54 -4.92 15.37
CA GLY A 193 -14.75 -4.32 16.70
C GLY A 193 -14.85 -2.79 16.65
N SER A 194 -14.72 -2.15 17.82
CA SER A 194 -14.88 -0.70 18.00
C SER A 194 -13.56 0.05 17.99
N PHE A 195 -13.52 1.23 17.37
CA PHE A 195 -12.31 2.08 17.30
C PHE A 195 -12.57 3.52 17.72
N ASP A 196 -11.55 4.19 18.26
CA ASP A 196 -11.61 5.63 18.49
C ASP A 196 -11.51 6.40 17.16
N LEU A 197 -10.68 5.92 16.23
CA LEU A 197 -10.46 6.55 14.92
C LEU A 197 -10.31 5.50 13.81
N ALA A 198 -11.00 5.70 12.69
CA ALA A 198 -10.79 4.91 11.46
C ALA A 198 -10.31 5.82 10.34
N TYR A 199 -9.29 5.37 9.61
CA TYR A 199 -8.77 5.99 8.41
C TYR A 199 -9.10 5.12 7.20
N LEU A 200 -9.73 5.73 6.19
CA LEU A 200 -10.14 5.10 4.95
C LEU A 200 -9.46 5.80 3.77
N ASP A 201 -8.84 5.01 2.92
CA ASP A 201 -8.24 5.44 1.65
C ASP A 201 -8.53 4.41 0.56
N PRO A 202 -9.83 4.19 0.22
CA PRO A 202 -10.21 3.17 -0.73
C PRO A 202 -9.65 3.49 -2.12
N PRO A 203 -9.45 2.49 -2.99
CA PRO A 203 -9.32 2.76 -4.41
C PRO A 203 -10.51 3.60 -4.90
N TYR A 204 -10.25 4.67 -5.65
CA TYR A 204 -11.28 5.62 -6.08
C TYR A 204 -11.33 5.82 -7.60
N ASN A 205 -10.72 4.87 -8.31
CA ASN A 205 -10.62 4.85 -9.76
C ASN A 205 -10.44 3.41 -10.28
N GLN A 206 -10.29 3.27 -11.59
CA GLN A 206 -10.16 1.98 -12.28
C GLN A 206 -8.82 1.24 -12.04
N HIS A 207 -7.90 1.77 -11.23
CA HIS A 207 -6.60 1.16 -10.99
C HIS A 207 -6.72 -0.07 -10.09
N ARG A 208 -6.61 -1.25 -10.70
CA ARG A 208 -6.61 -2.54 -10.01
C ARG A 208 -5.24 -2.80 -9.38
N TYR A 209 -5.14 -2.64 -8.06
CA TYR A 209 -3.88 -2.77 -7.31
C TYR A 209 -3.24 -4.15 -7.48
N PHE A 210 -4.02 -5.24 -7.41
CA PHE A 210 -3.51 -6.59 -7.64
C PHE A 210 -2.76 -6.73 -8.99
N GLY A 211 -3.32 -6.18 -10.06
CA GLY A 211 -2.67 -6.19 -11.39
C GLY A 211 -1.51 -5.20 -11.50
N ASN A 212 -1.58 -4.06 -10.82
CA ASN A 212 -0.53 -3.04 -10.81
C ASN A 212 0.73 -3.47 -10.02
N TYR A 213 0.59 -4.41 -9.09
CA TYR A 213 1.65 -4.90 -8.21
C TYR A 213 1.81 -6.43 -8.27
N HIS A 214 1.52 -7.03 -9.41
CA HIS A 214 1.50 -8.49 -9.57
C HIS A 214 2.86 -9.17 -9.35
N ILE A 215 3.98 -8.46 -9.54
CA ILE A 215 5.32 -9.01 -9.25
C ILE A 215 5.52 -9.06 -7.74
N TRP A 216 5.00 -8.09 -6.99
CA TRP A 216 5.02 -8.15 -5.53
C TRP A 216 4.14 -9.29 -5.00
N GLU A 217 2.95 -9.50 -5.57
CA GLU A 217 2.13 -10.69 -5.28
C GLU A 217 2.90 -11.99 -5.55
N THR A 218 3.63 -12.07 -6.67
CA THR A 218 4.43 -13.26 -7.00
C THR A 218 5.62 -13.47 -6.05
N LEU A 219 6.34 -12.40 -5.70
CA LEU A 219 7.48 -12.49 -4.79
C LEU A 219 7.07 -12.96 -3.39
N VAL A 220 5.95 -12.44 -2.86
CA VAL A 220 5.52 -12.79 -1.50
C VAL A 220 4.84 -14.15 -1.43
N ARG A 221 3.95 -14.46 -2.38
CA ARG A 221 3.27 -15.77 -2.45
C ARG A 221 4.23 -16.89 -2.81
N TRP A 222 5.31 -16.54 -3.52
CA TRP A 222 6.36 -17.45 -3.96
C TRP A 222 5.86 -18.66 -4.75
N ASP A 223 4.84 -18.40 -5.56
CA ASP A 223 4.27 -19.33 -6.52
C ASP A 223 4.78 -19.02 -7.94
N GLN A 224 4.42 -19.89 -8.89
CA GLN A 224 4.86 -19.83 -10.29
C GLN A 224 3.64 -19.83 -11.21
N PRO A 225 2.82 -18.77 -11.22
CA PRO A 225 1.58 -18.74 -11.99
C PRO A 225 1.86 -18.72 -13.49
N GLU A 226 0.91 -19.20 -14.29
CA GLU A 226 0.90 -18.82 -15.70
C GLU A 226 0.76 -17.30 -15.85
N TYR A 227 1.29 -16.77 -16.96
CA TYR A 227 1.31 -15.33 -17.22
C TYR A 227 0.88 -14.99 -18.65
N TYR A 228 0.52 -13.72 -18.87
CA TYR A 228 0.12 -13.23 -20.18
C TYR A 228 0.65 -11.83 -20.50
N GLY A 229 0.70 -11.54 -21.80
CA GLY A 229 1.06 -10.23 -22.33
C GLY A 229 2.54 -9.88 -22.15
N ILE A 230 2.94 -8.72 -22.67
CA ILE A 230 4.36 -8.29 -22.70
C ILE A 230 4.95 -8.07 -21.30
N ALA A 231 4.09 -7.72 -20.34
CA ALA A 231 4.47 -7.49 -18.94
C ALA A 231 4.44 -8.78 -18.09
N ASN A 232 4.16 -9.94 -18.67
CA ASN A 232 4.05 -11.22 -17.96
C ASN A 232 3.18 -11.11 -16.69
N LYS A 233 1.98 -10.54 -16.84
CA LYS A 233 1.03 -10.42 -15.74
C LYS A 233 0.51 -11.80 -15.39
N ARG A 234 0.42 -12.10 -14.09
CA ARG A 234 -0.15 -13.34 -13.59
C ARG A 234 -1.57 -13.54 -14.14
N ILE A 235 -1.93 -14.77 -14.53
CA ILE A 235 -3.23 -15.07 -15.15
C ILE A 235 -4.42 -14.79 -14.22
N ASP A 236 -4.22 -15.03 -12.92
CA ASP A 236 -5.17 -14.78 -11.84
C ASP A 236 -5.56 -13.31 -11.69
N THR A 237 -4.80 -12.36 -12.25
CA THR A 237 -5.23 -10.95 -12.34
C THR A 237 -6.53 -10.76 -13.12
N ARG A 238 -6.93 -11.73 -13.96
CA ARG A 238 -8.20 -11.71 -14.70
C ARG A 238 -9.36 -12.34 -13.94
N SER A 239 -9.09 -13.08 -12.87
CA SER A 239 -10.12 -13.74 -12.06
C SER A 239 -11.06 -12.73 -11.42
N ASN A 240 -12.29 -13.19 -11.09
CA ASN A 240 -13.26 -12.37 -10.38
C ASN A 240 -12.87 -12.13 -8.92
N GLU A 241 -12.18 -13.08 -8.29
CA GLU A 241 -11.71 -12.98 -6.89
C GLU A 241 -10.74 -11.82 -6.69
N ASN A 242 -9.94 -11.48 -7.71
CA ASN A 242 -9.00 -10.36 -7.68
C ASN A 242 -9.63 -9.05 -8.21
N LYS A 243 -10.96 -8.97 -8.34
CA LYS A 243 -11.68 -7.71 -8.64
C LYS A 243 -12.18 -7.10 -7.33
N SER A 244 -12.14 -5.79 -7.25
CA SER A 244 -12.65 -5.04 -6.11
C SER A 244 -13.86 -4.20 -6.52
N ALA A 245 -14.87 -4.16 -5.66
CA ALA A 245 -16.03 -3.27 -5.82
C ALA A 245 -15.61 -1.78 -5.83
N PHE A 246 -14.46 -1.45 -5.23
CA PHE A 246 -13.87 -0.11 -5.24
C PHE A 246 -13.21 0.28 -6.58
N ASN A 247 -13.07 -0.65 -7.54
CA ASN A 247 -12.48 -0.36 -8.85
C ASN A 247 -13.51 -0.13 -9.97
N SER A 248 -14.78 0.09 -9.63
CA SER A 248 -15.83 0.40 -10.62
C SER A 248 -16.69 1.57 -10.17
N LYS A 249 -16.93 2.51 -11.10
CA LYS A 249 -17.78 3.70 -10.87
C LYS A 249 -19.20 3.31 -10.44
N LEU A 250 -19.68 2.16 -10.89
CA LEU A 250 -21.02 1.67 -10.57
C LEU A 250 -21.11 1.10 -9.16
N THR A 251 -20.08 0.37 -8.70
CA THR A 251 -20.13 -0.38 -7.44
C THR A 251 -19.47 0.34 -6.27
N LEU A 252 -18.52 1.24 -6.54
CA LEU A 252 -17.80 1.98 -5.50
C LEU A 252 -18.71 2.74 -4.54
N PRO A 253 -19.74 3.50 -5.00
CA PRO A 253 -20.58 4.27 -4.10
C PRO A 253 -21.26 3.40 -3.03
N ASN A 254 -21.83 2.27 -3.44
CA ASN A 254 -22.49 1.34 -2.53
C ASN A 254 -21.49 0.62 -1.61
N ALA A 255 -20.33 0.23 -2.15
CA ALA A 255 -19.27 -0.40 -1.37
C ALA A 255 -18.76 0.50 -0.24
N LEU A 256 -18.48 1.77 -0.54
CA LEU A 256 -18.01 2.74 0.44
C LEU A 256 -19.09 3.05 1.48
N ALA A 257 -20.33 3.27 1.06
CA ALA A 257 -21.45 3.50 1.98
C ALA A 257 -21.66 2.31 2.94
N THR A 258 -21.55 1.08 2.43
CA THR A 258 -21.66 -0.15 3.24
C THR A 258 -20.57 -0.20 4.32
N VAL A 259 -19.33 0.09 3.96
CA VAL A 259 -18.21 0.15 4.90
C VAL A 259 -18.43 1.24 5.96
N ILE A 260 -18.74 2.47 5.56
CA ILE A 260 -18.94 3.58 6.50
C ILE A 260 -20.11 3.29 7.45
N ALA A 261 -21.19 2.69 6.95
CA ALA A 261 -22.34 2.32 7.76
C ALA A 261 -22.05 1.17 8.73
N GLY A 262 -21.19 0.21 8.34
CA GLY A 262 -20.87 -0.97 9.15
C GLY A 262 -19.78 -0.75 10.21
N LEU A 263 -18.99 0.32 10.11
CA LEU A 263 -17.92 0.59 11.07
C LEU A 263 -18.50 1.03 12.44
N ASP A 264 -17.97 0.45 13.51
CA ASP A 264 -18.16 0.97 14.88
C ASP A 264 -16.98 1.86 15.24
N VAL A 265 -17.17 3.18 15.09
CA VAL A 265 -16.09 4.15 15.24
C VAL A 265 -16.61 5.50 15.74
N LYS A 266 -15.82 6.16 16.60
CA LYS A 266 -16.13 7.49 17.14
C LYS A 266 -15.78 8.64 16.18
N THR A 267 -14.70 8.48 15.43
CA THR A 267 -14.25 9.47 14.44
C THR A 267 -13.75 8.78 13.17
N LEU A 268 -14.19 9.26 12.02
CA LEU A 268 -13.82 8.78 10.71
C LEU A 268 -12.98 9.83 9.99
N LEU A 269 -11.84 9.41 9.45
CA LEU A 269 -11.06 10.14 8.47
C LEU A 269 -11.15 9.40 7.14
N LEU A 270 -11.57 10.09 6.09
CA LEU A 270 -11.65 9.53 4.75
C LEU A 270 -10.87 10.42 3.79
N SER A 271 -9.84 9.84 3.17
CA SER A 271 -9.06 10.47 2.12
C SER A 271 -9.68 10.20 0.75
N TYR A 272 -9.83 11.27 -0.03
CA TYR A 272 -10.34 11.23 -1.39
C TYR A 272 -9.73 12.35 -2.21
N ASN A 273 -10.05 12.46 -3.51
CA ASN A 273 -9.63 13.63 -4.29
C ASN A 273 -10.62 14.01 -5.40
N ASN A 274 -10.39 15.17 -6.01
CA ASN A 274 -11.25 15.73 -7.03
C ASN A 274 -11.24 15.01 -8.40
N GLU A 275 -10.37 14.01 -8.60
CA GLU A 275 -10.39 13.14 -9.79
C GLU A 275 -11.24 11.87 -9.59
N SER A 276 -11.81 11.73 -8.41
CA SER A 276 -12.50 10.51 -7.99
C SER A 276 -13.98 10.51 -8.40
N TRP A 277 -14.64 9.36 -8.29
CA TRP A 277 -16.01 9.18 -8.80
C TRP A 277 -17.13 9.77 -7.95
N LEU A 278 -16.85 10.12 -6.69
CA LEU A 278 -17.84 10.67 -5.76
C LEU A 278 -17.63 12.17 -5.61
N SER A 279 -18.73 12.92 -5.61
CA SER A 279 -18.76 14.34 -5.29
C SER A 279 -18.62 14.57 -3.78
N ARG A 280 -18.24 15.79 -3.40
CA ARG A 280 -18.22 16.21 -1.98
C ARG A 280 -19.56 15.98 -1.28
N ARG A 281 -20.66 16.31 -1.95
CA ARG A 281 -22.01 16.12 -1.41
C ARG A 281 -22.27 14.65 -1.09
N GLU A 282 -21.93 13.75 -2.02
CA GLU A 282 -22.08 12.30 -1.80
C GLU A 282 -21.21 11.80 -0.63
N LEU A 283 -19.98 12.30 -0.49
CA LEU A 283 -19.12 11.97 0.66
C LEU A 283 -19.70 12.46 1.98
N THR A 284 -20.24 13.69 2.03
CA THR A 284 -20.94 14.23 3.20
C THR A 284 -22.17 13.41 3.53
N ASP A 285 -23.00 13.10 2.53
CA ASP A 285 -24.24 12.33 2.69
C ASP A 285 -23.94 10.93 3.25
N MET A 286 -22.89 10.25 2.79
CA MET A 286 -22.45 8.95 3.33
C MET A 286 -21.99 9.02 4.78
N CYS A 287 -21.45 10.17 5.22
CA CYS A 287 -21.00 10.39 6.59
C CYS A 287 -22.07 11.03 7.48
N SER A 288 -23.31 11.21 7.01
CA SER A 288 -24.38 11.91 7.74
C SER A 288 -24.83 11.26 9.05
N ARG A 289 -24.43 10.00 9.30
CA ARG A 289 -24.64 9.33 10.60
C ARG A 289 -23.83 9.94 11.75
N PHE A 290 -22.78 10.70 11.44
CA PHE A 290 -21.96 11.38 12.44
C PHE A 290 -22.55 12.77 12.77
N GLU A 291 -22.35 13.23 14.01
CA GLU A 291 -22.86 14.52 14.48
C GLU A 291 -22.34 15.71 13.64
N THR A 292 -21.08 15.66 13.23
CA THR A 292 -20.44 16.70 12.43
C THR A 292 -19.60 16.07 11.33
N VAL A 293 -19.65 16.65 10.13
CA VAL A 293 -18.84 16.27 8.98
C VAL A 293 -18.19 17.52 8.41
N GLU A 294 -16.87 17.55 8.41
CA GLU A 294 -16.06 18.62 7.81
C GLU A 294 -15.25 18.05 6.64
N ILE A 295 -15.06 18.85 5.58
CA ILE A 295 -14.21 18.48 4.45
C ILE A 295 -13.12 19.53 4.30
N LEU A 296 -11.88 19.11 4.46
CA LEU A 296 -10.70 19.94 4.29
C LEU A 296 -10.05 19.68 2.94
N ASP A 297 -9.54 20.75 2.32
CA ASP A 297 -8.93 20.71 0.99
C ASP A 297 -7.44 20.96 1.04
N PHE A 298 -6.68 20.08 0.40
CA PHE A 298 -5.23 20.20 0.30
C PHE A 298 -4.79 20.09 -1.15
N ASP A 299 -4.03 21.08 -1.60
CA ASP A 299 -3.49 21.09 -2.95
C ASP A 299 -2.26 20.18 -3.03
N SER A 300 -2.28 19.21 -3.96
CA SER A 300 -1.22 18.22 -4.14
C SER A 300 -0.72 18.14 -5.59
N LYS A 301 0.56 17.80 -5.77
CA LYS A 301 1.13 17.52 -7.10
C LYS A 301 0.72 16.13 -7.57
N ARG A 302 0.31 16.02 -8.84
CA ARG A 302 -0.15 14.75 -9.42
C ARG A 302 0.98 13.73 -9.62
N TYR A 303 0.67 12.44 -9.55
CA TYR A 303 1.62 11.35 -9.77
C TYR A 303 2.26 11.40 -11.16
N VAL A 304 3.59 11.23 -11.26
CA VAL A 304 4.37 11.36 -12.51
C VAL A 304 3.85 10.46 -13.64
N GLY A 305 3.35 9.26 -13.35
CA GLY A 305 2.77 8.37 -14.35
C GLY A 305 1.52 8.92 -15.06
N SER A 306 0.85 9.93 -14.49
CA SER A 306 -0.29 10.63 -15.10
C SER A 306 0.11 11.86 -15.92
N GLN A 307 1.38 12.27 -15.82
CA GLN A 307 1.98 13.39 -16.56
C GLN A 307 2.64 12.91 -17.85
N ILE A 308 2.98 11.63 -17.93
CA ILE A 308 3.48 10.96 -19.13
C ILE A 308 2.25 10.49 -19.90
N GLY A 309 1.84 11.22 -20.94
CA GLY A 309 0.71 10.83 -21.78
C GLY A 309 0.90 9.41 -22.33
N GLY A 310 -0.21 8.69 -22.55
CA GLY A 310 -0.15 7.37 -23.16
C GLY A 310 0.48 7.46 -24.55
N TYR A 311 1.28 6.48 -24.96
CA TYR A 311 1.76 6.38 -26.33
C TYR A 311 1.24 5.08 -26.93
N ASN A 312 0.74 5.12 -28.17
CA ASN A 312 0.31 3.93 -28.87
C ASN A 312 1.51 3.10 -29.34
N LYS A 313 1.25 1.92 -29.93
CA LYS A 313 2.31 1.03 -30.43
C LYS A 313 3.23 1.67 -31.49
N SER A 314 2.76 2.70 -32.20
CA SER A 314 3.56 3.47 -33.16
C SER A 314 4.27 4.70 -32.56
N GLY A 315 4.24 4.86 -31.23
CA GLY A 315 4.93 5.95 -30.54
C GLY A 315 4.24 7.31 -30.65
N ARG A 316 2.98 7.36 -31.09
CA ARG A 316 2.17 8.60 -31.07
C ARG A 316 1.49 8.77 -29.71
N LEU A 317 1.50 10.00 -29.20
CA LEU A 317 0.78 10.39 -27.99
C LEU A 317 -0.73 10.12 -28.18
N VAL A 318 -1.30 9.32 -27.30
CA VAL A 318 -2.73 9.03 -27.16
C VAL A 318 -3.17 9.53 -25.79
N GLY A 319 -3.86 10.67 -25.78
CA GLY A 319 -4.37 11.33 -24.59
C GLY A 319 -3.77 12.72 -24.39
N LYS A 320 -4.59 13.67 -23.91
CA LYS A 320 -4.12 14.99 -23.47
C LYS A 320 -3.48 14.83 -22.08
N PRO A 321 -2.33 15.48 -21.79
CA PRO A 321 -1.84 15.61 -20.43
C PRO A 321 -2.95 16.20 -19.53
N GLY A 322 -3.24 15.55 -18.41
CA GLY A 322 -4.22 16.07 -17.44
C GLY A 322 -3.64 17.20 -16.59
N ALA A 323 -4.45 17.75 -15.67
CA ALA A 323 -4.01 18.81 -14.77
C ALA A 323 -2.75 18.41 -13.97
N HIS A 324 -1.89 19.38 -13.66
CA HIS A 324 -0.63 19.14 -12.93
C HIS A 324 -0.82 18.99 -11.41
N ARG A 325 -2.00 19.37 -10.90
CA ARG A 325 -2.34 19.43 -9.47
C ARG A 325 -3.71 18.78 -9.25
N ASN A 326 -3.85 18.11 -8.11
CA ASN A 326 -5.11 17.53 -7.65
C ASN A 326 -5.48 18.17 -6.30
N LEU A 327 -6.77 18.31 -6.06
CA LEU A 327 -7.29 18.73 -4.76
C LEU A 327 -7.66 17.48 -3.98
N GLU A 328 -6.91 17.20 -2.92
CA GLU A 328 -7.18 16.11 -2.00
C GLU A 328 -8.20 16.59 -0.96
N HIS A 329 -9.21 15.75 -0.72
CA HIS A 329 -10.26 15.98 0.27
C HIS A 329 -9.99 15.06 1.46
N ILE A 330 -9.89 15.66 2.65
CA ILE A 330 -9.92 14.91 3.90
C ILE A 330 -11.27 15.17 4.55
N VAL A 331 -12.12 14.15 4.56
CA VAL A 331 -13.38 14.18 5.31
C VAL A 331 -13.08 13.80 6.75
N ILE A 332 -13.54 14.61 7.68
CA ILE A 332 -13.47 14.37 9.13
C ILE A 332 -14.90 14.29 9.64
N ALA A 333 -15.31 13.14 10.15
CA ALA A 333 -16.66 12.93 10.64
C ALA A 333 -16.64 12.36 12.07
N GLY A 334 -17.42 12.94 12.99
CA GLY A 334 -17.42 12.52 14.40
C GLY A 334 -18.20 13.49 15.28
N GLN A 335 -17.93 13.45 16.59
CA GLN A 335 -18.50 14.39 17.55
C GLN A 335 -18.02 15.83 17.28
N GLN A 336 -18.91 16.81 17.42
CA GLN A 336 -18.61 18.21 17.07
C GLN A 336 -17.34 18.74 17.75
N GLN A 337 -17.21 18.48 19.06
CA GLN A 337 -16.04 18.91 19.84
C GLN A 337 -14.73 18.27 19.33
N LYS A 338 -14.78 16.99 18.93
CA LYS A 338 -13.62 16.25 18.44
C LYS A 338 -13.21 16.74 17.06
N VAL A 339 -14.16 16.87 16.13
CA VAL A 339 -13.92 17.39 14.78
C VAL A 339 -13.35 18.81 14.86
N SER A 340 -13.96 19.68 15.66
CA SER A 340 -13.49 21.06 15.86
C SER A 340 -12.05 21.13 16.39
N ALA A 341 -11.70 20.27 17.35
CA ALA A 341 -10.34 20.20 17.90
C ALA A 341 -9.31 19.77 16.84
N MET A 342 -9.65 18.75 16.04
CA MET A 342 -8.79 18.26 14.95
C MET A 342 -8.57 19.31 13.85
N VAL A 343 -9.64 20.00 13.43
CA VAL A 343 -9.55 21.08 12.44
C VAL A 343 -8.70 22.24 12.98
N LYS A 344 -8.92 22.64 14.24
CA LYS A 344 -8.15 23.73 14.87
C LYS A 344 -6.66 23.42 14.93
N ALA A 345 -6.28 22.18 15.18
CA ALA A 345 -4.87 21.76 15.27
C ALA A 345 -4.07 21.99 13.97
N LEU A 346 -4.72 22.10 12.81
CA LEU A 346 -4.05 22.38 11.53
C LEU A 346 -3.70 23.86 11.32
N THR A 347 -4.19 24.73 12.18
CA THR A 347 -3.95 26.20 12.11
C THR A 347 -2.99 26.69 13.19
N GLN A 348 -2.47 25.78 14.01
CA GLN A 348 -1.47 26.00 15.06
C GLN A 348 -0.11 25.53 14.55
#